data_AF-A0A2K6VVF0-F1
#
_entry.id   AF-A0A2K6VVF0-F1
#
_cell.length_a   1.000
_cell.length_b   1.000
_cell.length_c   1.000
_cell.angle_alpha   90.00
_cell.angle_beta   90.00
_cell.angle_gamma   90.00
#
_symmetry.space_group_name_H-M   'P 1'
#
loop_
_entity.id
_entity.type
_entity.pdbx_description
1 polymer ?
#
loop_
_entity_poly.entity_id
_entity_poly.type
_entity_poly.pdbx_seq_one_letter_code
_entity_poly.pdbx_strand_id
1 'polypeptide(L)' 'MDQIRVQTEQLRIEAQISRKKVSEVSKDLIEYCEREKQHDMLVSGPIDNHNPFQEKKSCALL' A
#
# COMPACT_ATOMS: atom_id res chain seq x y z
N MET A 1 -11.99 11.89 37.03
CA MET A 1 -11.85 13.21 36.36
C MET A 1 -10.63 13.24 35.44
N ASP A 2 -9.47 12.71 35.84
CA ASP A 2 -8.26 12.78 35.01
C ASP A 2 -8.38 12.06 33.67
N GLN A 3 -9.08 10.91 33.61
CA GLN A 3 -9.35 10.21 32.35
C GLN A 3 -10.07 11.09 31.32
N ILE A 4 -11.11 11.83 31.75
CA ILE A 4 -11.88 12.73 30.88
C ILE A 4 -10.99 13.86 30.38
N ARG A 5 -10.09 14.39 31.23
CA ARG A 5 -9.13 15.42 30.83
C ARG A 5 -8.19 14.90 29.73
N VAL A 6 -7.61 13.71 29.93
CA VAL A 6 -6.70 13.08 28.95
C VAL A 6 -7.43 12.80 27.64
N GLN A 7 -8.65 12.27 27.70
CA GLN A 7 -9.47 12.01 26.50
C GLN A 7 -9.82 13.30 25.76
N THR A 8 -10.21 14.35 26.47
CA THR A 8 -10.52 15.65 25.85
C THR A 8 -9.30 16.24 25.15
N GLU A 9 -8.12 16.12 25.77
CA GLU A 9 -6.86 16.57 25.16
C GLU A 9 -6.52 15.77 23.90
N GLN A 10 -6.64 14.44 23.94
CA GLN A 10 -6.45 13.58 22.78
C GLN A 10 -7.40 13.93 21.63
N LEU A 11 -8.69 14.11 21.94
CA LEU A 11 -9.69 14.53 20.95
C LEU A 11 -9.38 15.91 20.36
N ARG A 12 -8.86 16.84 21.18
CA ARG A 12 -8.43 18.16 20.70
C ARG A 12 -7.27 18.05 19.72
N ILE A 13 -6.30 17.18 19.99
CA ILE A 13 -5.18 16.88 19.09
C ILE A 13 -5.70 16.28 17.78
N GLU A 14 -6.57 15.27 17.83
CA GLU A 14 -7.14 14.62 16.63
C GLU A 14 -8.02 15.56 15.79
N ALA A 15 -8.71 16.50 16.43
CA ALA A 15 -9.52 17.51 15.77
C ALA A 15 -8.64 18.54 15.02
N GLN A 16 -7.44 18.82 15.52
CA GLN A 16 -6.48 19.74 14.89
C GLN A 16 -5.75 19.15 13.68
N ILE A 17 -5.85 17.84 13.46
CA ILE A 17 -5.26 17.19 12.27
C ILE A 17 -5.99 17.69 11.02
N SER A 18 -5.24 18.39 10.16
CA SER A 18 -5.72 18.82 8.84
C SER A 18 -6.00 17.60 7.96
N ARG A 19 -7.19 17.55 7.35
CA ARG A 19 -7.62 16.45 6.48
C ARG A 19 -7.75 16.95 5.04
N LYS A 20 -7.26 16.17 4.09
CA LYS A 20 -7.47 16.39 2.65
C LYS A 20 -8.78 15.74 2.21
N LYS A 21 -9.34 16.19 1.08
CA LYS A 21 -10.53 15.58 0.49
C LYS A 21 -10.21 14.15 0.01
N VAL A 22 -11.14 13.22 0.21
CA VAL A 22 -11.01 11.84 -0.31
C VAL A 22 -10.78 11.84 -1.83
N SER A 23 -11.45 12.73 -2.57
CA SER A 23 -11.29 12.88 -4.02
C SER A 23 -9.91 13.38 -4.46
N GLU A 24 -9.18 14.06 -3.57
CA GLU A 24 -7.80 14.51 -3.83
C GLU A 24 -6.84 13.37 -3.51
N VAL A 25 -6.92 12.81 -2.30
CA VAL A 25 -6.04 11.73 -1.84
C VAL A 25 -6.15 10.50 -2.72
N SER A 26 -7.36 10.14 -3.19
CA SER A 26 -7.53 9.00 -4.09
C SER A 26 -6.82 9.19 -5.44
N LYS A 27 -6.79 10.42 -5.98
CA LYS A 27 -6.03 10.72 -7.20
C LYS A 27 -4.53 10.62 -6.94
N ASP A 28 -4.04 11.22 -5.85
CA ASP A 28 -2.63 11.15 -5.46
C ASP A 28 -2.17 9.69 -5.30
N LEU A 29 -3.01 8.84 -4.68
CA LEU A 29 -2.74 7.41 -4.52
C LEU A 29 -2.71 6.67 -5.85
N ILE A 30 -3.67 6.93 -6.76
CA ILE A 30 -3.69 6.31 -8.09
C ILE A 30 -2.45 6.72 -8.88
N GLU A 31 -2.10 8.00 -8.89
CA GLU A 31 -0.91 8.51 -9.59
C GLU A 31 0.38 7.87 -9.04
N TYR A 32 0.48 7.71 -7.72
CA TYR A 32 1.58 6.99 -7.10
C TYR A 32 1.62 5.53 -7.56
N CYS A 33 0.50 4.81 -7.49
CA CYS A 33 0.43 3.41 -7.89
C CYS A 33 0.77 3.22 -9.37
N GLU A 34 0.25 4.04 -10.29
CA GLU A 34 0.54 3.92 -11.72
C GLU A 34 2.02 4.20 -12.03
N ARG A 35 2.64 5.14 -11.31
CA ARG A 35 4.07 5.44 -11.47
C ARG A 35 4.96 4.31 -10.96
N GLU A 36 4.64 3.72 -9.82
CA GLU A 36 5.50 2.70 -9.18
C GLU A 36 5.19 1.26 -9.60
N LYS A 37 4.05 1.03 -10.26
CA LYS A 37 3.57 -0.30 -10.71
C LYS A 37 4.62 -1.12 -11.46
N GLN A 38 5.45 -0.48 -12.28
CA GLN A 38 6.46 -1.21 -13.07
C GLN A 38 7.63 -1.73 -12.21
N HIS A 39 7.96 -1.03 -11.12
CA HIS A 39 9.02 -1.41 -10.19
C HIS A 39 8.56 -2.47 -9.18
N ASP A 40 7.26 -2.58 -8.94
CA ASP A 40 6.70 -3.62 -8.08
C ASP A 40 6.63 -4.97 -8.82
N MET A 41 7.58 -5.86 -8.55
CA MET A 41 7.65 -7.20 -9.14
C MET A 41 6.41 -8.06 -8.86
N LEU A 42 5.63 -7.78 -7.81
CA LEU A 42 4.37 -8.47 -7.57
C LEU A 42 3.25 -8.00 -8.50
N VAL A 43 3.37 -6.78 -9.06
CA VAL A 43 2.37 -6.16 -9.93
C VAL A 43 2.78 -6.23 -11.40
N SER A 44 4.04 -5.97 -11.74
CA SER A 44 4.58 -6.07 -13.11
C SER A 44 4.92 -7.49 -13.51
N GLY A 45 5.09 -8.38 -12.54
CA GLY A 45 5.52 -9.75 -12.74
C GLY A 45 7.04 -9.90 -12.82
N PRO A 46 7.54 -11.13 -12.70
CA PRO A 46 8.96 -11.41 -12.83
C PRO A 46 9.41 -11.21 -14.28
N ILE A 47 10.57 -10.57 -14.49
CA ILE A 47 11.30 -10.71 -15.75
C ILE A 47 11.65 -12.19 -15.87
N ASP A 48 11.23 -12.83 -16.96
CA ASP A 48 11.09 -14.29 -17.16
C ASP A 48 12.02 -15.22 -16.36
N ASN A 49 13.28 -14.86 -16.12
CA ASN A 49 14.30 -15.70 -15.46
C ASN A 49 14.42 -15.53 -13.94
N HIS A 50 13.73 -14.57 -13.31
CA HIS A 50 13.83 -14.31 -11.87
C HIS A 50 12.70 -14.95 -11.03
N ASN A 51 11.72 -15.59 -11.66
CA ASN A 51 10.63 -16.22 -10.94
C ASN A 51 11.10 -17.50 -10.22
N PRO A 52 11.19 -17.55 -8.88
CA PRO A 52 11.62 -18.75 -8.17
C PRO A 52 10.61 -19.91 -8.29
N PHE A 53 9.36 -19.64 -8.68
CA PHE A 53 8.31 -20.64 -8.89
C PHE A 53 8.19 -21.11 -10.34
N GLN A 54 8.96 -20.54 -11.27
CA GLN A 54 8.92 -21.03 -12.66
C GLN A 54 9.44 -22.46 -12.69
N GLU A 55 8.60 -23.39 -13.18
CA GLU A 55 8.99 -24.79 -13.29
C GLU A 55 10.20 -24.91 -14.23
N LYS A 56 11.37 -25.25 -13.66
CA LYS A 56 12.62 -25.33 -14.44
C LYS A 56 12.63 -26.51 -15.41
N LYS A 57 11.83 -27.55 -15.15
CA LYS A 57 11.73 -28.77 -15.95
C LYS A 57 10.32 -29.34 -15.76
N SER A 58 9.57 -29.49 -16.84
CA SER A 58 8.40 -30.37 -16.82
C SER A 58 8.89 -31.79 -16.52
N CYS A 59 8.27 -32.44 -15.55
CA CYS A 59 8.50 -33.87 -15.40
C CYS A 59 7.89 -34.55 -16.62
N ALA A 60 8.70 -35.26 -17.41
CA ALA A 60 8.16 -36.23 -18.35
C ALA A 60 7.53 -37.35 -17.51
N LEU A 61 6.26 -37.66 -17.77
CA LEU A 61 5.70 -38.90 -17.29
C LEU A 61 6.43 -40.06 -17.98
N LEU A 62 6.81 -41.04 -17.16
CA LEU A 62 7.76 -42.14 -17.37
C LEU A 62 7.70 -42.83 -18.74
#